data_AF-A0A843SYA6-F1
#
_entry.id   AF-A0A843SYA6-F1
#
_cell.length_a   1.000
_cell.length_b   1.000
_cell.length_c   1.000
_cell.angle_alpha   90.00
_cell.angle_beta   90.00
_cell.angle_gamma   90.00
#
_symmetry.space_group_name_H-M   'P 1'
#
loop_
_entity.id
_entity.type
_entity.pdbx_description
1 polymer ?
#
loop_
_entity_poly.entity_id
_entity_poly.type
_entity_poly.pdbx_seq_one_letter_code
_entity_poly.pdbx_strand_id
1 'polypeptide(L)'
;MPLLAGPGAITKVLTLSARVGTWGDTIMLLIAVVLVGATIALVLLSASRLGRVLGVRGQRILLRFMGLILAALGAEVLLSGVYTFVPRF
;
A
#
# COMPACT_ATOMS: atom_id res chain seq x y z
N MET A 1 8.02 12.60 -0.40
CA MET A 1 8.05 11.60 -1.49
C MET A 1 7.05 10.49 -1.13
N PRO A 2 6.17 10.04 -2.04
CA PRO A 2 5.02 9.13 -1.79
C PRO A 2 5.44 7.70 -1.43
N LEU A 3 6.30 7.54 -0.42
CA LEU A 3 6.83 6.26 0.03
C LEU A 3 5.81 5.49 0.88
N LEU A 4 4.91 6.19 1.58
CA LEU A 4 3.91 5.58 2.47
C LEU A 4 2.59 5.28 1.74
N ALA A 5 2.15 6.18 0.87
CA ALA A 5 0.98 5.98 0.03
C ALA A 5 1.46 5.59 -1.38
N GLY A 6 1.75 4.31 -1.57
CA GLY A 6 2.08 3.78 -2.88
C GLY A 6 0.94 3.98 -3.88
N PRO A 7 1.20 3.95 -5.20
CA PRO A 7 0.20 4.15 -6.23
C PRO A 7 -1.01 3.21 -6.08
N GLY A 8 -0.79 1.95 -5.68
CA GLY A 8 -1.87 1.00 -5.40
C GLY A 8 -2.80 1.42 -4.27
N ALA A 9 -2.28 2.01 -3.19
CA ALA A 9 -3.11 2.52 -2.08
C ALA A 9 -3.98 3.70 -2.54
N ILE A 10 -3.41 4.59 -3.37
CA ILE A 10 -4.15 5.73 -3.96
C ILE A 10 -5.27 5.22 -4.86
N THR A 11 -4.99 4.29 -5.78
CA THR A 11 -6.00 3.71 -6.69
C THR A 11 -7.11 2.99 -5.91
N LYS A 12 -6.77 2.28 -4.83
CA LYS A 12 -7.76 1.58 -3.99
C LYS A 12 -8.71 2.56 -3.31
N VAL A 13 -8.19 3.62 -2.69
CA VAL A 13 -9.03 4.64 -2.06
C VAL A 13 -9.92 5.34 -3.10
N LEU A 14 -9.37 5.69 -4.27
CA LEU A 14 -10.12 6.33 -5.35
C LEU A 14 -11.25 5.44 -5.90
N THR A 15 -10.96 4.15 -6.10
CA THR A 15 -11.96 3.20 -6.61
C THR A 15 -13.03 2.91 -5.55
N LEU A 16 -12.64 2.85 -4.27
CA LEU A 16 -13.56 2.64 -3.18
C LEU A 16 -14.44 3.87 -2.97
N SER A 17 -13.89 5.07 -3.01
CA SER A 17 -14.66 6.33 -2.91
C SER A 17 -15.66 6.47 -4.06
N ALA A 18 -15.33 5.99 -5.27
CA ALA A 18 -16.26 6.00 -6.40
C ALA A 18 -17.46 5.05 -6.22
N ARG A 19 -17.40 4.09 -5.29
CA ARG A 19 -18.48 3.14 -4.98
C ARG A 19 -19.33 3.56 -3.78
N VAL A 20 -18.92 4.59 -3.05
CA VAL A 20 -19.61 5.10 -1.87
C VAL A 20 -20.85 5.88 -2.35
N GLY A 21 -22.03 5.29 -2.19
CA GLY A 21 -23.31 5.91 -2.58
C GLY A 21 -24.10 6.48 -1.40
N THR A 22 -23.80 6.06 -0.17
CA THR A 22 -24.54 6.46 1.05
C THR A 22 -23.66 7.24 2.03
N TRP A 23 -24.27 8.10 2.84
CA TRP A 23 -23.58 8.86 3.89
C TRP A 23 -22.89 7.95 4.92
N GLY A 24 -23.44 6.76 5.17
CA GLY A 24 -22.84 5.77 6.08
C GLY A 24 -21.52 5.20 5.54
N ASP A 25 -21.49 4.85 4.24
CA ASP A 25 -20.29 4.34 3.57
C ASP A 25 -19.16 5.38 3.55
N THR A 26 -19.49 6.67 3.41
CA THR A 26 -18.52 7.77 3.47
C THR A 26 -17.84 7.86 4.83
N ILE A 27 -18.62 7.77 5.90
CA ILE A 27 -18.09 7.82 7.28
C ILE A 27 -17.20 6.59 7.52
N MET A 28 -17.61 5.41 7.06
CA MET A 28 -16.82 4.19 7.19
C MET A 28 -15.49 4.27 6.42
N LEU A 29 -15.48 4.85 5.22
CA LEU A 29 -14.27 5.12 4.46
C LEU A 29 -13.33 6.08 5.21
N LEU A 30 -13.87 7.16 5.79
CA LEU A 30 -13.11 8.13 6.58
C LEU A 30 -12.44 7.49 7.80
N ILE A 31 -13.19 6.66 8.55
CA ILE A 31 -12.66 5.90 9.68
C ILE A 31 -11.53 4.97 9.23
N ALA A 32 -11.70 4.27 8.10
CA ALA A 32 -10.66 3.38 7.57
C ALA A 32 -9.36 4.14 7.24
N VAL A 33 -9.47 5.31 6.59
CA VAL A 33 -8.30 6.16 6.26
C VAL A 33 -7.60 6.65 7.54
N VAL A 34 -8.36 7.08 8.54
CA VAL A 34 -7.81 7.53 9.83
C VAL A 34 -7.10 6.39 10.56
N LEU A 35 -7.67 5.17 10.57
CA LEU A 35 -7.07 3.99 11.18
C LEU A 35 -5.75 3.60 10.50
N VAL A 36 -5.71 3.63 9.17
CA VAL A 36 -4.47 3.39 8.41
C VAL A 36 -3.43 4.45 8.76
N GLY A 37 -3.82 5.72 8.78
CA GLY A 37 -2.93 6.82 9.18
C GLY A 37 -2.39 6.67 10.60
N ALA A 38 -3.24 6.29 11.56
CA ALA A 38 -2.85 6.05 12.95
C ALA A 38 -1.87 4.87 13.07
N THR A 39 -2.10 3.80 12.29
CA THR A 39 -1.20 2.64 12.26
C THR A 39 0.17 3.03 11.71
N ILE A 40 0.21 3.79 10.61
CA ILE A 40 1.46 4.32 10.04
C ILE A 40 2.18 5.19 11.06
N ALA A 41 1.47 6.10 11.74
CA ALA A 41 2.04 6.95 12.76
C ALA A 41 2.67 6.12 13.90
N LEU A 42 1.97 5.10 14.40
CA LEU A 42 2.45 4.25 15.48
C LEU A 42 3.71 3.46 15.09
N VAL A 43 3.77 2.96 13.86
CA VAL A 43 4.95 2.30 13.29
C VAL A 43 6.12 3.29 13.18
N LEU A 44 5.88 4.51 12.70
CA LEU A 44 6.92 5.54 12.59
C LEU A 44 7.45 6.00 13.96
N LEU A 45 6.58 6.19 14.96
CA LEU A 45 7.00 6.47 16.33
C LEU A 45 7.88 5.33 16.89
N SER A 46 7.57 4.09 16.51
CA SER A 46 8.32 2.90 16.91
C SER A 46 9.55 2.63 16.04
N ALA A 47 9.81 3.43 14.99
CA ALA A 47 10.91 3.20 14.05
C ALA A 47 12.28 3.18 14.71
N SER A 48 12.48 4.00 15.76
CA SER A 48 13.69 4.03 16.56
C SER A 48 13.96 2.71 17.31
N ARG A 49 12.90 2.03 17.76
CA ARG A 49 12.96 0.71 18.39
C ARG A 49 13.15 -0.40 17.36
N LEU A 50 12.39 -0.32 16.25
CA LEU A 50 12.50 -1.27 15.12
C LEU A 50 13.92 -1.30 14.55
N GLY A 51 14.58 -0.15 14.40
CA GLY A 51 15.95 -0.07 13.91
C GLY A 51 16.95 -0.82 14.79
N ARG A 52 16.77 -0.79 16.13
CA ARG A 52 17.64 -1.52 17.07
C ARG A 52 17.42 -3.03 17.02
N VAL A 53 16.17 -3.48 16.83
CA VAL A 53 15.82 -4.91 16.73
C VAL A 53 16.29 -5.50 15.40
N LEU A 54 16.10 -4.79 14.30
CA LEU A 54 16.45 -5.26 12.95
C LEU A 54 17.97 -5.30 12.71
N GLY A 55 18.71 -4.36 13.31
CA GLY A 55 20.15 -4.22 13.09
C GLY A 55 20.54 -4.01 11.62
N VAL A 56 21.84 -3.97 11.35
CA VAL A 56 22.38 -3.65 10.01
C VAL A 56 22.10 -4.78 8.99
N ARG A 57 22.11 -6.04 9.45
CA ARG A 57 21.84 -7.21 8.58
C ARG A 57 20.35 -7.30 8.23
N GLY A 58 19.46 -7.12 9.21
CA GLY A 58 18.00 -7.17 8.99
C GLY A 58 17.52 -6.03 8.09
N GLN A 59 18.04 -4.81 8.27
CA GLN A 59 17.75 -3.71 7.35
C GLN A 59 18.14 -4.05 5.90
N ARG A 60 19.33 -4.63 5.67
CA ARG A 60 19.78 -5.00 4.32
C ARG A 60 18.87 -6.04 3.67
N ILE A 61 18.35 -6.99 4.46
CA ILE A 61 17.38 -7.97 3.99
C ILE A 61 16.07 -7.27 3.60
N LEU A 62 15.53 -6.42 4.49
CA LEU A 62 14.30 -5.66 4.21
C LEU A 62 14.42 -4.83 2.93
N LEU A 63 15.53 -4.12 2.73
CA LEU A 63 15.82 -3.37 1.51
C LEU A 63 15.76 -4.24 0.24
N ARG A 64 16.27 -5.49 0.30
CA ARG A 64 16.12 -6.43 -0.81
C ARG A 64 14.68 -6.86 -1.02
N PHE A 65 13.95 -7.16 0.04
CA PHE A 65 12.53 -7.49 -0.03
C PHE A 65 11.70 -6.34 -0.64
N MET A 66 12.00 -5.09 -0.31
CA MET A 66 11.36 -3.93 -0.95
C MET A 66 11.52 -3.98 -2.47
N GLY A 67 12.74 -4.26 -2.97
CA GLY A 67 13.00 -4.42 -4.40
C GLY A 67 12.26 -5.61 -5.04
N LEU A 68 12.20 -6.75 -4.35
CA LEU A 68 11.47 -7.93 -4.83
C LEU A 68 9.96 -7.69 -4.92
N ILE A 69 9.38 -7.03 -3.92
CA ILE A 69 7.95 -6.67 -3.92
C ILE A 69 7.65 -5.68 -5.04
N LEU A 70 8.53 -4.69 -5.27
CA LEU A 70 8.37 -3.76 -6.39
C LEU A 70 8.40 -4.47 -7.75
N ALA A 71 9.30 -5.44 -7.94
CA ALA A 71 9.34 -6.24 -9.16
C ALA A 71 8.05 -7.06 -9.35
N ALA A 72 7.56 -7.68 -8.27
CA ALA A 72 6.31 -8.44 -8.29
C ALA A 72 5.10 -7.55 -8.60
N LEU A 73 4.99 -6.38 -7.96
CA LEU A 73 3.94 -5.40 -8.21
C LEU A 73 3.99 -4.88 -9.66
N GLY A 74 5.19 -4.64 -10.19
CA GLY A 74 5.37 -4.28 -11.60
C GLY A 74 4.87 -5.37 -12.55
N ALA A 75 5.23 -6.62 -12.29
CA ALA A 75 4.73 -7.76 -13.05
C ALA A 75 3.21 -7.92 -12.93
N GLU A 76 2.63 -7.73 -11.74
CA GLU A 76 1.17 -7.74 -11.53
C GLU A 76 0.47 -6.67 -12.37
N VAL A 77 0.97 -5.43 -12.38
CA VAL A 77 0.40 -4.34 -13.18
C VAL A 77 0.51 -4.63 -14.68
N LEU A 78 1.64 -5.17 -15.14
CA LEU A 78 1.83 -5.56 -16.54
C LEU A 78 0.86 -6.68 -16.94
N LEU A 79 0.77 -7.75 -16.14
CA LEU A 79 -0.12 -8.88 -16.39
C LEU A 79 -1.59 -8.43 -16.38
N SER A 80 -2.00 -7.65 -15.38
CA SER A 80 -3.36 -7.09 -15.30
C SER A 80 -3.71 -6.24 -16.52
N GLY A 81 -2.75 -5.42 -17.00
CA GLY A 81 -2.88 -4.68 -18.24
C GLY A 81 -3.11 -5.61 -19.43
N VAL A 82 -2.24 -6.60 -19.64
CA VAL A 82 -2.37 -7.56 -20.75
C VAL A 82 -3.69 -8.33 -20.69
N TYR A 83 -4.12 -8.83 -19.53
CA TYR A 83 -5.40 -9.53 -19.38
C TYR A 83 -6.62 -8.64 -19.65
N THR A 84 -6.52 -7.35 -19.36
CA THR A 84 -7.60 -6.39 -19.65
C THR A 84 -7.70 -6.12 -21.16
N PHE A 85 -6.57 -6.11 -21.87
CA PHE A 85 -6.52 -5.77 -23.30
C PHE A 85 -6.55 -6.97 -24.25
N VAL A 86 -6.16 -8.17 -23.82
CA VAL A 86 -6.38 -9.41 -24.55
C VAL A 86 -7.80 -9.84 -24.24
N PRO A 87 -8.79 -9.49 -25.07
CA PRO A 87 -10.15 -9.94 -24.84
C PRO A 87 -10.10 -11.45 -25.02
N ARG A 88 -10.67 -12.18 -24.06
CA ARG A 88 -11.06 -13.57 -24.28
C ARG A 88 -11.70 -13.68 -25.66
N PHE A 89 -11.04 -14.38 -26.58
CA PHE A 89 -11.75 -15.13 -27.60
C PHE A 89 -12.64 -16.17 -26.91
#